data_AF-A0AAD5GL83-F1
#
_entry.id   AF-A0AAD5GL83-F1
#
_cell.length_a   1.000
_cell.length_b   1.000
_cell.length_c   1.000
_cell.angle_alpha   90.00
_cell.angle_beta   90.00
_cell.angle_gamma   90.00
#
_symmetry.space_group_name_H-M   'P 1'
#
loop_
_entity.id
_entity.type
_entity.pdbx_description
1 polymer ?
#
loop_
_entity_poly.entity_id
_entity_poly.type
_entity_poly.pdbx_seq_one_letter_code
_entity_poly.pdbx_strand_id
1 'polypeptide(L)'
;MINRMDVESGGESAGEYDPFDIERTKSAPFDKLRKWRAAYRFQQAGMYPNGIPPLSPIPIGDYGISPGQLTTMTSDHDLSALQIFGGVKGLAEKLKTSLDKGIHEDDSNILDRRNVFGSNTYPRKKGQSIWRFMLDASRDTTLIILMVAAPASLALGIKTHGIKAGWYDGGSIALAVIIVILVTAISDYKQSLQFQNLNEEKQNIQLEVVRGGRRVEISIFDIVVGDVIPLKIGDQVPADGVLISGHSLAIDESSMTGESKIITKDDKYPFLMSGCMVADGYGTMLATSVGTNTEWGSLMSSISEDNSEETPLQVRLNGVATFIGIGALMVAVIVLIILLARFFTGHTKDEDGKVEFVAGQTNVGDAVNGVFKIFIKVVTFVGDAADGVIQIFSVVVRRLSTCEIMGSATTICSDKTGTLTLNLVKYLTIFWSFPDHVF
;
A
#
# COMPACT_ATOMS: atom_id res chain seq x y z
N MET A 1 30.84 -59.84 -2.13
CA MET A 1 31.37 -58.49 -2.48
C MET A 1 30.54 -57.49 -1.70
N ILE A 2 30.87 -57.22 -0.43
CA ILE A 2 31.84 -56.19 0.00
C ILE A 2 31.62 -54.88 -0.76
N ASN A 3 30.94 -53.91 -0.16
CA ASN A 3 31.67 -52.80 0.45
C ASN A 3 30.86 -52.06 1.53
N ARG A 4 31.59 -51.74 2.60
CA ARG A 4 31.27 -50.97 3.80
C ARG A 4 31.93 -49.60 3.61
N MET A 5 31.31 -48.50 4.03
CA MET A 5 31.93 -47.22 4.40
C MET A 5 30.81 -46.31 4.92
N ASP A 6 30.65 -46.19 6.23
CA ASP A 6 31.25 -45.14 7.09
C ASP A 6 30.33 -43.91 7.15
N VAL A 7 29.49 -43.88 8.19
CA VAL A 7 28.75 -42.69 8.62
C VAL A 7 29.58 -42.07 9.75
N GLU A 8 30.34 -41.03 9.40
CA GLU A 8 31.05 -40.18 10.36
C GLU A 8 30.06 -39.44 11.26
N SER A 9 30.31 -39.54 12.56
CA SER A 9 29.72 -38.75 13.62
C SER A 9 30.27 -37.33 13.58
N GLY A 10 29.50 -36.38 13.05
CA GLY A 10 29.68 -34.95 13.26
C GLY A 10 28.72 -34.45 14.33
N GLY A 11 29.19 -34.39 15.58
CA GLY A 11 28.48 -33.70 16.65
C GLY A 11 28.60 -32.19 16.46
N GLU A 12 27.57 -31.57 15.89
CA GLU A 12 27.30 -30.15 16.11
C GLU A 12 26.15 -30.05 17.11
N SER A 13 26.45 -29.45 18.25
CA SER A 13 25.50 -29.13 19.31
C SER A 13 24.29 -28.42 18.71
N ALA A 14 23.14 -29.09 18.72
CA ALA A 14 21.86 -28.47 18.46
C ALA A 14 21.64 -27.39 19.52
N GLY A 15 21.97 -26.14 19.17
CA GLY A 15 21.51 -24.98 19.91
C GLY A 15 20.00 -25.03 19.96
N GLU A 16 19.49 -24.98 21.19
CA GLU A 16 18.08 -24.96 21.55
C GLU A 16 17.35 -23.92 20.69
N TYR A 17 16.42 -24.40 19.86
CA TYR A 17 15.68 -23.61 18.90
C TYR A 17 14.61 -22.84 19.66
N ASP A 18 14.82 -21.55 19.93
CA ASP A 18 13.84 -20.70 20.58
C ASP A 18 12.76 -20.28 19.57
N PRO A 19 11.49 -20.70 19.74
CA PRO A 19 10.42 -20.46 18.78
C PRO A 19 9.90 -19.00 18.71
N PHE A 20 10.56 -18.04 19.38
CA PHE A 20 10.13 -16.65 19.46
C PHE A 20 11.04 -15.61 18.76
N ASP A 21 12.00 -16.04 17.95
CA ASP A 21 12.91 -15.11 17.25
C ASP A 21 12.30 -14.53 15.95
N ILE A 22 11.61 -13.39 16.09
CA ILE A 22 10.84 -12.68 15.06
C ILE A 22 11.75 -12.04 13.97
N GLU A 23 13.04 -11.83 14.23
CA GLU A 23 13.92 -11.16 13.27
C GLU A 23 14.39 -12.07 12.13
N ARG A 24 14.49 -13.40 12.36
CA ARG A 24 14.87 -14.37 11.32
C ARG A 24 13.74 -14.76 10.37
N THR A 25 12.47 -14.46 10.70
CA THR A 25 11.31 -14.80 9.86
C THR A 25 11.08 -13.87 8.67
N LYS A 26 11.73 -12.70 8.63
CA LYS A 26 11.52 -11.69 7.57
C LYS A 26 12.16 -12.04 6.22
N SER A 27 13.08 -13.01 6.15
CA SER A 27 13.87 -13.31 4.94
C SER A 27 13.76 -14.76 4.46
N ALA A 28 12.83 -15.56 4.99
CA ALA A 28 12.73 -16.97 4.65
C ALA A 28 11.95 -17.21 3.32
N PRO A 29 12.46 -18.06 2.40
CA PRO A 29 11.74 -18.41 1.17
C PRO A 29 10.43 -19.16 1.43
N PHE A 30 9.45 -18.97 0.54
CA PHE A 30 8.04 -19.43 0.65
C PHE A 30 7.87 -20.91 1.08
N ASP A 31 8.74 -21.80 0.59
CA ASP A 31 8.73 -23.22 0.96
C ASP A 31 8.97 -23.47 2.45
N LYS A 32 9.77 -22.62 3.12
CA LYS A 32 10.01 -22.73 4.57
C LYS A 32 8.79 -22.28 5.37
N LEU A 33 8.05 -21.27 4.91
CA LEU A 33 6.80 -20.81 5.54
C LEU A 33 5.71 -21.88 5.45
N ARG A 34 5.64 -22.61 4.32
CA ARG A 34 4.72 -23.74 4.14
C ARG A 34 5.05 -24.90 5.10
N LYS A 35 6.33 -25.22 5.28
CA LYS A 35 6.80 -26.21 6.26
C LYS A 35 6.55 -25.77 7.71
N TRP A 36 6.70 -24.48 8.01
CA TRP A 36 6.41 -23.93 9.33
C TRP A 36 4.94 -23.99 9.68
N ARG A 37 4.04 -23.62 8.75
CA ARG A 37 2.58 -23.81 8.93
C ARG A 37 2.23 -25.28 9.11
N ALA A 38 2.83 -26.17 8.33
CA ALA A 38 2.62 -27.60 8.48
C ALA A 38 3.06 -28.10 9.86
N ALA A 39 4.23 -27.68 10.37
CA ALA A 39 4.75 -28.04 11.68
C ALA A 39 3.88 -27.48 12.83
N TYR A 40 3.47 -26.22 12.73
CA TYR A 40 2.59 -25.58 13.71
C TYR A 40 1.22 -26.26 13.77
N ARG A 41 0.63 -26.63 12.62
CA ARG A 41 -0.61 -27.40 12.55
C ARG A 41 -0.44 -28.84 13.06
N PHE A 42 0.73 -29.46 12.85
CA PHE A 42 1.04 -30.78 13.40
C PHE A 42 1.12 -30.76 14.93
N GLN A 43 1.69 -29.69 15.50
CA GLN A 43 1.76 -29.47 16.94
C GLN A 43 0.37 -29.22 17.55
N GLN A 44 -0.49 -28.47 16.85
CA GLN A 44 -1.90 -28.30 17.25
C GLN A 44 -2.70 -29.61 17.14
N ALA A 45 -2.49 -30.41 16.10
CA ALA A 45 -3.14 -31.72 15.94
C ALA A 45 -2.72 -32.70 17.05
N GLY A 46 -1.48 -32.60 17.55
CA GLY A 46 -1.00 -33.40 18.70
C GLY A 46 -1.63 -33.04 20.04
N MET A 47 -2.22 -31.85 20.20
CA MET A 47 -2.87 -31.42 21.45
C MET A 47 -4.36 -31.84 21.52
N TYR A 48 -4.96 -32.32 20.43
CA TYR A 48 -6.36 -32.78 20.39
C TYR A 48 -6.43 -34.22 19.86
N PRO A 49 -6.45 -35.25 20.74
CA PRO A 49 -6.41 -36.66 20.32
C PRO A 49 -7.61 -37.12 19.48
N ASN A 50 -8.67 -36.30 19.42
CA ASN A 50 -9.84 -36.48 18.54
C ASN A 50 -9.97 -35.35 17.50
N GLY A 51 -8.86 -34.92 16.86
CA GLY A 51 -8.83 -34.34 15.51
C GLY A 51 -9.62 -33.07 15.16
N ILE A 52 -10.41 -32.49 16.06
CA ILE A 52 -11.20 -31.27 15.81
C ILE A 52 -11.11 -30.38 17.06
N PRO A 53 -10.43 -29.22 17.01
CA PRO A 53 -10.56 -28.25 18.09
C PRO A 53 -12.01 -27.77 18.15
N PRO A 54 -12.60 -27.55 19.34
CA PRO A 54 -13.93 -26.96 19.43
C PRO A 54 -13.86 -25.52 18.92
N LEU A 55 -14.16 -25.32 17.64
CA LEU A 55 -14.35 -23.98 17.07
C LEU A 55 -15.59 -23.37 17.73
N SER A 56 -15.43 -22.14 18.19
CA SER A 56 -16.52 -21.29 18.67
C SER A 56 -17.68 -21.28 17.66
N PRO A 57 -18.94 -21.35 18.12
CA PRO A 57 -20.09 -21.30 17.23
C PRO A 57 -20.26 -19.87 16.71
N ILE A 58 -19.54 -19.55 15.63
CA ILE A 58 -19.90 -18.46 14.73
C ILE A 58 -21.26 -18.85 14.14
N PRO A 59 -22.23 -17.92 13.98
CA PRO A 59 -23.58 -18.29 13.59
C PRO A 59 -23.52 -19.12 12.32
N ILE A 60 -23.84 -20.40 12.46
CA ILE A 60 -24.26 -21.22 11.34
C ILE A 60 -25.54 -20.50 10.94
N GLY A 61 -25.46 -19.64 9.93
CA GLY A 61 -26.65 -19.06 9.35
C GLY A 61 -27.56 -20.19 8.87
N ASP A 62 -28.55 -19.86 8.07
CA ASP A 62 -29.45 -20.85 7.48
C ASP A 62 -28.76 -21.79 6.45
N TYR A 63 -27.42 -21.84 6.43
CA TYR A 63 -26.54 -22.55 5.50
C TYR A 63 -25.87 -23.75 6.17
N GLY A 64 -25.70 -24.85 5.43
CA GLY A 64 -25.18 -26.12 5.96
C GLY A 64 -23.65 -26.22 6.09
N ILE A 65 -22.93 -25.10 6.00
CA ILE A 65 -21.45 -25.00 6.03
C ILE A 65 -21.03 -23.68 6.69
N SER A 66 -19.96 -23.70 7.50
CA SER A 66 -19.38 -22.48 8.08
C SER A 66 -18.36 -21.82 7.14
N PRO A 67 -18.19 -20.47 7.21
CA PRO A 67 -17.20 -19.76 6.40
C PRO A 67 -15.78 -20.31 6.60
N GLY A 68 -15.38 -20.65 7.83
CA GLY A 68 -14.05 -21.21 8.10
C GLY A 68 -13.79 -22.57 7.46
N GLN A 69 -14.83 -23.41 7.30
CA GLN A 69 -14.73 -24.68 6.58
C GLN A 69 -14.52 -24.47 5.07
N LEU A 70 -15.22 -23.49 4.48
CA LEU A 70 -15.03 -23.13 3.06
C LEU A 70 -13.63 -22.59 2.80
N THR A 71 -13.17 -21.66 3.65
CA THR A 71 -11.83 -21.10 3.55
C THR A 71 -10.77 -22.18 3.66
N THR A 72 -10.86 -23.08 4.65
CA THR A 72 -9.87 -24.15 4.84
C THR A 72 -9.85 -25.14 3.66
N MET A 73 -11.03 -25.50 3.14
CA MET A 73 -11.14 -26.37 1.97
C MET A 73 -10.47 -25.74 0.75
N THR A 74 -10.74 -24.47 0.48
CA THR A 74 -10.21 -23.77 -0.70
C THR A 74 -8.75 -23.38 -0.54
N SER A 75 -8.26 -23.03 0.66
CA SER A 75 -6.85 -22.70 0.92
C SER A 75 -5.94 -23.92 0.79
N ASP A 76 -6.36 -25.06 1.35
CA ASP A 76 -5.53 -26.26 1.42
C ASP A 76 -5.67 -27.14 0.16
N HIS A 77 -6.50 -26.72 -0.79
CA HIS A 77 -6.87 -27.48 -2.00
C HIS A 77 -7.37 -28.90 -1.63
N ASP A 78 -8.16 -29.00 -0.56
CA ASP A 78 -8.57 -30.28 0.01
C ASP A 78 -9.73 -30.91 -0.79
N LEU A 79 -9.37 -31.76 -1.75
CA LEU A 79 -10.30 -32.56 -2.54
C LEU A 79 -11.15 -33.50 -1.67
N SER A 80 -10.61 -33.98 -0.55
CA SER A 80 -11.31 -34.91 0.34
C SER A 80 -12.47 -34.20 1.04
N ALA A 81 -12.22 -32.99 1.55
CA ALA A 81 -13.26 -32.14 2.11
C ALA A 81 -14.35 -31.81 1.08
N LEU A 82 -13.97 -31.46 -0.16
CA LEU A 82 -14.92 -31.22 -1.24
C LEU A 82 -15.80 -32.46 -1.51
N GLN A 83 -15.22 -33.65 -1.47
CA GLN A 83 -15.94 -34.91 -1.68
C GLN A 83 -16.86 -35.26 -0.51
N ILE A 84 -16.46 -34.97 0.73
CA ILE A 84 -17.31 -35.12 1.94
C ILE A 84 -18.54 -34.21 1.85
N PHE A 85 -18.41 -33.03 1.24
CA PHE A 85 -19.55 -32.14 0.99
C PHE A 85 -20.45 -32.57 -0.17
N GLY A 86 -20.18 -33.71 -0.82
CA GLY A 86 -20.95 -34.20 -1.98
C GLY A 86 -20.47 -33.62 -3.31
N GLY A 87 -19.20 -33.18 -3.38
CA GLY A 87 -18.62 -32.53 -4.55
C GLY A 87 -19.20 -31.13 -4.78
N VAL A 88 -19.03 -30.62 -6.00
CA VAL A 88 -19.50 -29.28 -6.39
C VAL A 88 -21.03 -29.15 -6.27
N LYS A 89 -21.78 -30.23 -6.55
CA LYS A 89 -23.24 -30.26 -6.43
C LYS A 89 -23.71 -30.18 -4.99
N GLY A 90 -23.16 -31.01 -4.09
CA GLY A 90 -23.51 -30.96 -2.67
C GLY A 90 -23.07 -29.66 -1.99
N LEU A 91 -21.96 -29.06 -2.44
CA LEU A 91 -21.53 -27.74 -2.03
C LEU A 91 -22.55 -26.66 -2.40
N ALA A 92 -23.05 -26.68 -3.64
CA ALA A 92 -24.09 -25.75 -4.10
C ALA A 92 -25.41 -25.91 -3.33
N GLU A 93 -25.83 -27.14 -3.04
CA GLU A 93 -27.03 -27.41 -2.22
C GLU A 93 -26.89 -26.84 -0.81
N LYS A 94 -25.73 -27.06 -0.17
CA LYS A 94 -25.43 -26.52 1.17
C LYS A 94 -25.37 -24.99 1.21
N LEU A 95 -24.96 -24.36 0.11
CA LEU A 95 -24.95 -22.90 -0.08
C LEU A 95 -26.30 -22.35 -0.57
N LYS A 96 -27.34 -23.20 -0.73
CA LYS A 96 -28.64 -22.83 -1.31
C LYS A 96 -28.49 -22.10 -2.65
N THR A 97 -27.55 -22.54 -3.47
CA THR A 97 -27.24 -22.00 -4.80
C THR A 97 -27.56 -23.07 -5.85
N SER A 98 -28.10 -22.66 -7.00
CA SER A 98 -28.20 -23.54 -8.16
C SER A 98 -27.00 -23.34 -9.10
N LEU A 99 -26.43 -24.42 -9.62
CA LEU A 99 -25.27 -24.33 -10.52
C LEU A 99 -25.60 -23.64 -11.86
N ASP A 100 -26.83 -23.80 -12.35
CA ASP A 100 -27.25 -23.24 -13.63
C ASP A 100 -27.89 -21.85 -13.51
N LYS A 101 -28.66 -21.61 -12.43
CA LYS A 101 -29.37 -20.32 -12.24
C LYS A 101 -28.68 -19.39 -11.25
N GLY A 102 -27.63 -19.85 -10.58
CA GLY A 102 -26.95 -19.10 -9.53
C GLY A 102 -27.83 -18.87 -8.31
N ILE A 103 -27.59 -17.75 -7.63
CA ILE A 103 -28.36 -17.30 -6.47
C ILE A 103 -29.62 -16.54 -6.89
N HIS A 104 -30.62 -16.48 -6.03
CA HIS A 104 -31.77 -15.61 -6.24
C HIS A 104 -31.37 -14.14 -6.01
N GLU A 105 -31.78 -13.27 -6.93
CA GLU A 105 -31.51 -11.82 -6.93
C GLU A 105 -32.45 -11.07 -5.97
N ASP A 106 -32.55 -11.55 -4.73
CA ASP A 106 -33.29 -10.89 -3.66
C ASP A 106 -32.28 -10.18 -2.75
N ASP A 107 -32.46 -8.87 -2.56
CA ASP A 107 -31.57 -8.05 -1.74
C ASP A 107 -31.42 -8.61 -0.31
N SER A 108 -32.48 -9.20 0.23
CA SER A 108 -32.45 -9.86 1.55
C SER A 108 -31.47 -11.03 1.58
N ASN A 109 -31.47 -11.88 0.55
CA ASN A 109 -30.58 -13.03 0.44
C ASN A 109 -29.11 -12.61 0.33
N ILE A 110 -28.84 -11.56 -0.46
CA ILE A 110 -27.50 -11.03 -0.66
C ILE A 110 -26.96 -10.43 0.65
N LEU A 111 -27.79 -9.68 1.38
CA LEU A 111 -27.42 -9.12 2.68
C LEU A 111 -27.15 -10.21 3.72
N ASP A 112 -27.98 -11.26 3.77
CA ASP A 112 -27.77 -12.39 4.68
C ASP A 112 -26.46 -13.11 4.39
N ARG A 113 -26.14 -13.37 3.12
CA ARG A 113 -24.84 -13.94 2.71
C ARG A 113 -23.68 -13.04 3.10
N ARG A 114 -23.81 -11.73 2.90
CA ARG A 114 -22.77 -10.75 3.29
C ARG A 114 -22.55 -10.72 4.80
N ASN A 115 -23.61 -10.90 5.59
CA ASN A 115 -23.53 -10.97 7.06
C ASN A 115 -22.89 -12.28 7.56
N VAL A 116 -23.15 -13.41 6.90
CA VAL A 116 -22.63 -14.73 7.32
C VAL A 116 -21.21 -14.98 6.80
N PHE A 117 -20.95 -14.70 5.53
CA PHE A 117 -19.69 -15.04 4.86
C PHE A 117 -18.73 -13.85 4.66
N GLY A 118 -19.21 -12.63 4.89
CA GLY A 118 -18.45 -11.39 4.67
C GLY A 118 -18.70 -10.76 3.30
N SER A 119 -18.14 -9.57 3.11
CA SER A 119 -18.15 -8.83 1.83
C SER A 119 -16.86 -9.05 1.04
N ASN A 120 -16.91 -8.97 -0.29
CA ASN A 120 -15.72 -9.02 -1.14
C ASN A 120 -14.92 -7.71 -1.13
N THR A 121 -14.57 -7.24 0.07
CA THR A 121 -13.86 -5.98 0.30
C THR A 121 -12.77 -6.20 1.34
N TYR A 122 -11.58 -5.69 1.07
CA TYR A 122 -10.47 -5.72 2.02
C TYR A 122 -10.53 -4.47 2.93
N PRO A 123 -10.08 -4.56 4.19
CA PRO A 123 -10.08 -3.43 5.11
C PRO A 123 -9.19 -2.31 4.55
N ARG A 124 -9.84 -1.25 4.06
CA ARG A 124 -9.12 -0.05 3.60
C ARG A 124 -8.61 0.71 4.80
N LYS A 125 -7.39 1.25 4.67
CA LYS A 125 -6.92 2.30 5.59
C LYS A 125 -7.92 3.45 5.51
N LYS A 126 -8.62 3.75 6.61
CA LYS A 126 -9.60 4.85 6.65
C LYS A 126 -8.93 6.13 6.15
N GLY A 127 -9.64 6.88 5.31
CA GLY A 127 -9.19 8.19 4.83
C GLY A 127 -8.76 9.05 6.02
N GLN A 128 -7.59 9.65 5.92
CA GLN A 128 -7.08 10.51 6.99
C GLN A 128 -7.93 11.79 7.07
N SER A 129 -8.19 12.25 8.29
CA SER A 129 -8.90 13.51 8.50
C SER A 129 -8.00 14.70 8.15
N ILE A 130 -8.62 15.83 7.78
CA ILE A 130 -7.91 17.09 7.50
C ILE A 130 -7.01 17.49 8.69
N TRP A 131 -7.44 17.21 9.93
CA TRP A 131 -6.66 17.46 11.14
C TRP A 131 -5.33 16.71 11.17
N ARG A 132 -5.29 15.49 10.64
CA ARG A 132 -4.06 14.72 10.57
C ARG A 132 -3.10 15.33 9.55
N PHE A 133 -3.61 15.79 8.39
CA PHE A 133 -2.82 16.55 7.42
C PHE A 133 -2.30 17.87 8.01
N MET A 134 -3.10 18.59 8.80
CA MET A 134 -2.62 19.80 9.50
C MET A 134 -1.51 19.47 10.52
N LEU A 135 -1.66 18.38 11.27
CA LEU A 135 -0.64 17.93 12.22
C LEU A 135 0.65 17.52 11.49
N ASP A 136 0.53 16.77 10.40
CA ASP A 136 1.67 16.32 9.61
C ASP A 136 2.36 17.50 8.91
N ALA A 137 1.62 18.47 8.38
CA ALA A 137 2.18 19.73 7.86
C ALA A 137 2.87 20.57 8.96
N SER A 138 2.34 20.57 10.19
CA SER A 138 2.98 21.28 11.31
C SER A 138 4.28 20.64 11.81
N ARG A 139 4.59 19.40 11.39
CA ARG A 139 5.81 18.67 11.76
C ARG A 139 7.01 18.95 10.86
N ASP A 140 6.83 19.78 9.83
CA ASP A 140 7.96 20.24 9.03
C ASP A 140 8.95 21.01 9.92
N THR A 141 10.23 20.63 9.85
CA THR A 141 11.30 21.20 10.68
C THR A 141 11.43 22.70 10.51
N THR A 142 11.18 23.21 9.30
CA THR A 142 11.21 24.65 8.99
C THR A 142 10.07 25.39 9.69
N LEU A 143 8.84 24.86 9.63
CA LEU A 143 7.67 25.41 10.30
C LEU A 143 7.76 25.29 11.83
N ILE A 144 8.35 24.21 12.36
CA ILE A 144 8.61 24.06 13.80
C ILE A 144 9.53 25.19 14.30
N ILE A 145 10.61 25.49 13.57
CA ILE A 145 11.53 26.57 13.95
C ILE A 145 10.80 27.92 13.95
N LEU A 146 9.97 28.20 12.94
CA LEU A 146 9.16 29.42 12.88
C LEU A 146 8.09 29.48 13.99
N MET A 147 7.50 28.33 14.36
CA MET A 147 6.57 28.24 15.49
C MET A 147 7.23 28.49 16.84
N VAL A 148 8.53 28.21 17.00
CA VAL A 148 9.30 28.58 18.20
C VAL A 148 9.76 30.03 18.14
N ALA A 149 10.10 30.53 16.95
CA ALA A 149 10.52 31.91 16.73
C ALA A 149 9.36 32.92 16.95
N ALA A 150 8.12 32.57 16.59
CA ALA A 150 6.97 33.46 16.72
C ALA A 150 6.67 33.86 18.19
N PRO A 151 6.57 32.94 19.17
CA PRO A 151 6.43 33.29 20.58
C PRO A 151 7.64 34.06 21.14
N ALA A 152 8.86 33.71 20.72
CA ALA A 152 10.07 34.41 21.15
C ALA A 152 10.07 35.87 20.64
N SER A 153 9.76 36.07 19.36
CA SER A 153 9.62 37.38 18.75
C SER A 153 8.47 38.18 19.39
N LEU A 154 7.35 37.53 19.69
CA LEU A 154 6.21 38.16 20.37
C LEU A 154 6.58 38.63 21.79
N ALA A 155 7.27 37.80 22.57
CA ALA A 155 7.71 38.13 23.92
C ALA A 155 8.70 39.30 23.92
N LEU A 156 9.65 39.33 22.98
CA LEU A 156 10.64 40.39 22.85
C LEU A 156 10.03 41.69 22.32
N GLY A 157 9.12 41.59 21.34
CA GLY A 157 8.38 42.73 20.81
C GLY A 157 7.57 43.42 21.91
N ILE A 158 6.80 42.65 22.70
CA ILE A 158 6.02 43.18 23.82
C ILE A 158 6.93 43.81 24.89
N LYS A 159 8.10 43.22 25.16
CA LYS A 159 9.05 43.74 26.15
C LYS A 159 9.73 45.04 25.71
N THR A 160 10.01 45.20 24.42
CA THR A 160 10.76 46.35 23.88
C THR A 160 9.89 47.53 23.49
N HIS A 161 8.74 47.28 22.86
CA HIS A 161 7.86 48.32 22.29
C HIS A 161 6.51 48.42 23.02
N GLY A 162 6.31 47.64 24.10
CA GLY A 162 5.07 47.58 24.86
C GLY A 162 3.94 46.81 24.14
N ILE A 163 2.85 46.52 24.86
CA ILE A 163 1.76 45.65 24.38
C ILE A 163 1.06 46.20 23.12
N LYS A 164 0.98 47.53 22.96
CA LYS A 164 0.22 48.17 21.86
C LYS A 164 0.90 48.06 20.49
N ALA A 165 2.23 48.01 20.44
CA ALA A 165 3.00 47.98 19.19
C ALA A 165 3.90 46.74 19.05
N GLY A 166 4.31 46.14 20.16
CA GLY A 166 5.21 44.98 20.17
C GLY A 166 4.58 43.66 19.74
N TRP A 167 3.25 43.60 19.57
CA TRP A 167 2.58 42.36 19.17
C TRP A 167 2.65 42.09 17.65
N TYR A 168 2.90 43.13 16.84
CA TYR A 168 2.87 43.01 15.38
C TYR A 168 4.00 42.13 14.82
N ASP A 169 5.21 42.19 15.37
CA ASP A 169 6.36 41.39 14.89
C ASP A 169 6.13 39.88 15.06
N GLY A 170 5.82 39.44 16.29
CA GLY A 170 5.55 38.02 16.57
C GLY A 170 4.19 37.55 16.00
N GLY A 171 3.19 38.43 16.02
CA GLY A 171 1.86 38.14 15.50
C GLY A 171 1.82 37.93 13.99
N SER A 172 2.61 38.68 13.23
CA SER A 172 2.70 38.54 11.77
C SER A 172 3.34 37.20 11.38
N ILE A 173 4.40 36.79 12.07
CA ILE A 173 5.05 35.49 11.84
C ILE A 173 4.08 34.34 12.19
N ALA A 174 3.40 34.43 13.34
CA ALA A 174 2.41 33.42 13.74
C ALA A 174 1.28 33.28 12.72
N LEU A 175 0.74 34.40 12.23
CA LEU A 175 -0.33 34.40 11.23
C LEU A 175 0.14 33.83 9.88
N ALA A 176 1.34 34.18 9.44
CA ALA A 176 1.93 33.62 8.21
C ALA A 176 2.07 32.09 8.29
N VAL A 177 2.61 31.58 9.41
CA VAL A 177 2.77 30.13 9.63
C VAL A 177 1.43 29.40 9.62
N ILE A 178 0.40 29.97 10.27
CA ILE A 178 -0.95 29.39 10.27
C ILE A 178 -1.52 29.31 8.85
N ILE A 179 -1.34 30.36 8.04
CA ILE A 179 -1.81 30.37 6.65
C ILE A 179 -1.09 29.32 5.83
N VAL A 180 0.24 29.21 5.95
CA VAL A 180 1.03 28.21 5.22
C VAL A 180 0.58 26.79 5.59
N ILE A 181 0.47 26.45 6.87
CA ILE A 181 -0.01 25.14 7.33
C ILE A 181 -1.39 24.83 6.75
N LEU A 182 -2.30 25.82 6.75
CA LEU A 182 -3.65 25.65 6.22
C LEU A 182 -3.64 25.40 4.70
N VAL A 183 -2.87 26.19 3.93
CA VAL A 183 -2.77 26.04 2.47
C VAL A 183 -2.17 24.68 2.11
N THR A 184 -1.08 24.29 2.77
CA THR A 184 -0.43 22.98 2.56
C THR A 184 -1.38 21.84 2.89
N ALA A 185 -2.02 21.86 4.07
CA ALA A 185 -2.95 20.81 4.48
C ALA A 185 -4.17 20.68 3.55
N ILE A 186 -4.72 21.80 3.06
CA ILE A 186 -5.83 21.78 2.09
C ILE A 186 -5.37 21.21 0.75
N SER A 187 -4.19 21.57 0.28
CA SER A 187 -3.62 21.06 -0.97
C SER A 187 -3.41 19.54 -0.89
N ASP A 188 -2.74 19.08 0.16
CA ASP A 188 -2.45 17.65 0.36
C ASP A 188 -3.73 16.84 0.55
N TYR A 189 -4.70 17.38 1.29
CA TYR A 189 -6.02 16.75 1.43
C TYR A 189 -6.72 16.60 0.08
N LYS A 190 -6.74 17.64 -0.75
CA LYS A 190 -7.33 17.58 -2.10
C LYS A 190 -6.61 16.56 -2.98
N GLN A 191 -5.28 16.52 -2.96
CA GLN A 191 -4.49 15.56 -3.71
C GLN A 191 -4.77 14.12 -3.25
N SER A 192 -4.89 13.91 -1.93
CA SER A 192 -5.23 12.60 -1.36
C SER A 192 -6.62 12.13 -1.78
N LEU A 193 -7.60 13.03 -1.85
CA LEU A 193 -8.97 12.74 -2.27
C LEU A 193 -9.02 12.38 -3.76
N GLN A 194 -8.30 13.10 -4.61
CA GLN A 194 -8.18 12.79 -6.03
C GLN A 194 -7.57 11.40 -6.25
N PHE A 195 -6.53 11.06 -5.48
CA PHE A 195 -5.92 9.73 -5.54
C PHE A 195 -6.89 8.63 -5.09
N GLN A 196 -7.66 8.87 -4.04
CA GLN A 196 -8.69 7.94 -3.56
C GLN A 196 -9.77 7.71 -4.63
N ASN A 197 -10.36 8.77 -5.18
CA ASN A 197 -11.40 8.67 -6.19
C ASN A 197 -10.91 7.93 -7.46
N LEU A 198 -9.70 8.25 -7.93
CA LEU A 198 -9.10 7.56 -9.08
C LEU A 198 -8.86 6.07 -8.78
N ASN A 199 -8.46 5.73 -7.56
CA ASN A 199 -8.30 4.34 -7.16
C ASN A 199 -9.63 3.61 -7.04
N GLU A 200 -10.68 4.27 -6.53
CA GLU A 200 -12.02 3.67 -6.43
C GLU A 200 -12.61 3.33 -7.79
N GLU A 201 -12.53 4.25 -8.74
CA GLU A 201 -13.03 4.04 -10.10
C GLU A 201 -12.26 2.91 -10.79
N LYS A 202 -10.94 2.87 -10.63
CA LYS A 202 -10.08 1.85 -11.26
C LYS A 202 -10.16 0.47 -10.61
N GLN A 203 -10.52 0.39 -9.33
CA GLN A 203 -10.68 -0.88 -8.62
C GLN A 203 -12.07 -1.48 -8.81
N ASN A 204 -13.04 -0.70 -9.27
CA ASN A 204 -14.37 -1.20 -9.60
C ASN A 204 -14.34 -1.93 -10.95
N ILE A 205 -13.89 -3.17 -10.92
CA ILE A 205 -13.94 -4.08 -12.07
C ILE A 205 -15.38 -4.60 -12.15
N GLN A 206 -16.01 -4.36 -13.30
CA GLN A 206 -17.31 -4.93 -13.63
C GLN A 206 -17.10 -6.33 -14.21
N LEU A 207 -17.89 -7.30 -13.75
CA LEU A 207 -17.84 -8.68 -14.25
C LEU A 207 -19.24 -9.29 -14.32
N GLU A 208 -19.40 -10.26 -15.22
CA GLU A 208 -20.64 -11.01 -15.39
C GLU A 208 -20.77 -12.08 -14.30
N VAL A 209 -21.92 -12.14 -13.64
CA VAL A 209 -22.32 -13.25 -12.76
C VAL A 209 -23.68 -13.81 -13.20
N VAL A 210 -23.96 -15.06 -12.86
CA VAL A 210 -25.28 -15.67 -13.08
C VAL A 210 -26.09 -15.57 -11.78
N ARG A 211 -27.19 -14.81 -11.82
CA ARG A 211 -28.18 -14.70 -10.73
C ARG A 211 -29.59 -14.85 -11.30
N GLY A 212 -30.46 -15.62 -10.64
CA GLY A 212 -31.83 -15.88 -11.08
C GLY A 212 -31.96 -16.51 -12.49
N GLY A 213 -30.90 -17.15 -13.00
CA GLY A 213 -30.85 -17.71 -14.35
C GLY A 213 -30.53 -16.71 -15.44
N ARG A 214 -30.12 -15.48 -15.08
CA ARG A 214 -29.72 -14.42 -16.01
C ARG A 214 -28.28 -14.03 -15.74
N ARG A 215 -27.58 -13.59 -16.79
CA ARG A 215 -26.25 -12.97 -16.64
C ARG A 215 -26.45 -11.50 -16.29
N VAL A 216 -25.90 -11.08 -15.16
CA VAL A 216 -25.98 -9.71 -14.64
C VAL A 216 -24.55 -9.22 -14.45
N GLU A 217 -24.28 -7.99 -14.89
CA GLU A 217 -22.99 -7.34 -14.68
C GLU A 217 -23.00 -6.66 -13.31
N ILE A 218 -22.07 -7.03 -12.44
CA ILE A 218 -21.94 -6.48 -11.10
C ILE A 218 -20.50 -6.03 -10.83
N SER A 219 -20.35 -5.15 -9.83
CA SER A 219 -19.05 -4.81 -9.29
C SER A 219 -18.41 -6.01 -8.59
N ILE A 220 -17.08 -6.12 -8.70
CA ILE A 220 -16.27 -7.07 -7.92
C ILE A 220 -16.55 -7.01 -6.41
N PHE A 221 -16.93 -5.85 -5.87
CA PHE A 221 -17.21 -5.67 -4.44
C PHE A 221 -18.54 -6.29 -3.98
N ASP A 222 -19.46 -6.55 -4.92
CA ASP A 222 -20.80 -7.07 -4.65
C ASP A 222 -20.92 -8.58 -4.90
N ILE A 223 -19.79 -9.24 -5.16
CA ILE A 223 -19.70 -10.71 -5.18
C ILE A 223 -19.92 -11.24 -3.77
N VAL A 224 -20.71 -12.30 -3.69
CA VAL A 224 -20.98 -13.04 -2.45
C VAL A 224 -20.69 -14.53 -2.63
N VAL A 225 -20.49 -15.23 -1.50
CA VAL A 225 -20.32 -16.69 -1.51
C VAL A 225 -21.55 -17.35 -2.14
N GLY A 226 -21.29 -18.29 -3.04
CA GLY A 226 -22.29 -19.02 -3.81
C GLY A 226 -22.72 -18.32 -5.09
N ASP A 227 -22.14 -17.19 -5.49
CA ASP A 227 -22.30 -16.68 -6.86
C ASP A 227 -21.69 -17.65 -7.89
N VAL A 228 -22.34 -17.75 -9.05
CA VAL A 228 -21.84 -18.51 -10.21
C VAL A 228 -21.24 -17.52 -11.20
N ILE A 229 -19.94 -17.64 -11.45
CA ILE A 229 -19.17 -16.66 -12.20
C ILE A 229 -18.63 -17.32 -13.48
N PRO A 230 -19.11 -16.95 -14.68
CA PRO A 230 -18.49 -17.34 -15.93
C PRO A 230 -17.16 -16.61 -16.10
N LEU A 231 -16.09 -17.37 -16.32
CA LEU A 231 -14.74 -16.88 -16.57
C LEU A 231 -14.37 -17.06 -18.04
N LYS A 232 -13.83 -16.01 -18.65
CA LYS A 232 -13.32 -15.98 -20.03
C LYS A 232 -11.81 -15.65 -20.02
N ILE A 233 -11.15 -15.88 -21.15
CA ILE A 233 -9.73 -15.55 -21.32
C ILE A 233 -9.50 -14.06 -21.04
N GLY A 234 -8.51 -13.75 -20.20
CA GLY A 234 -8.16 -12.40 -19.79
C GLY A 234 -8.91 -11.89 -18.54
N ASP A 235 -9.91 -12.63 -18.05
CA ASP A 235 -10.60 -12.27 -16.81
C ASP A 235 -9.70 -12.52 -15.59
N GLN A 236 -9.80 -11.65 -14.60
CA GLN A 236 -9.23 -11.88 -13.28
C GLN A 236 -10.23 -12.67 -12.43
N VAL A 237 -9.76 -13.73 -11.76
CA VAL A 237 -10.56 -14.51 -10.81
C VAL A 237 -10.89 -13.60 -9.62
N PRO A 238 -12.18 -13.29 -9.36
CA PRO A 238 -12.54 -12.20 -8.46
C PRO A 238 -12.69 -12.61 -6.98
N ALA A 239 -12.74 -13.91 -6.72
CA ALA A 239 -12.92 -14.52 -5.41
C ALA A 239 -12.37 -15.96 -5.44
N ASP A 240 -12.12 -16.55 -4.27
CA ASP A 240 -11.72 -17.96 -4.21
C ASP A 240 -12.94 -18.85 -4.50
N GLY A 241 -12.73 -19.95 -5.21
CA GLY A 241 -13.84 -20.79 -5.64
C GLY A 241 -13.46 -22.14 -6.19
N VAL A 242 -14.48 -22.84 -6.70
CA VAL A 242 -14.37 -24.19 -7.26
C VAL A 242 -14.96 -24.19 -8.67
N LEU A 243 -14.28 -24.87 -9.60
CA LEU A 243 -14.71 -25.06 -10.97
C LEU A 243 -15.98 -25.93 -11.02
N ILE A 244 -17.01 -25.42 -11.70
CA ILE A 244 -18.27 -26.14 -11.97
C ILE A 244 -18.15 -26.90 -13.28
N SER A 245 -17.78 -26.19 -14.33
CA SER A 245 -17.57 -26.74 -15.67
C SER A 245 -16.64 -25.82 -16.46
N GLY A 246 -15.82 -26.36 -17.34
CA GLY A 246 -14.94 -25.58 -18.19
C GLY A 246 -14.35 -26.40 -19.32
N HIS A 247 -13.81 -25.71 -20.31
CA HIS A 247 -13.12 -26.32 -21.43
C HIS A 247 -11.72 -25.75 -21.54
N SER A 248 -10.72 -26.61 -21.29
CA SER A 248 -9.30 -26.27 -21.34
C SER A 248 -8.95 -25.01 -20.52
N LEU A 249 -9.61 -24.83 -19.37
CA LEU A 249 -9.41 -23.65 -18.54
C LEU A 249 -7.99 -23.68 -17.96
N ALA A 250 -7.18 -22.70 -18.35
CA ALA A 250 -5.82 -22.55 -17.87
C ALA A 250 -5.68 -21.22 -17.13
N ILE A 251 -5.11 -21.27 -15.92
CA ILE A 251 -4.98 -20.11 -15.05
C ILE A 251 -3.51 -19.86 -14.77
N ASP A 252 -3.12 -18.60 -14.88
CA ASP A 252 -1.80 -18.13 -14.46
C ASP A 252 -1.83 -17.79 -12.95
N GLU A 253 -1.13 -18.62 -12.17
CA GLU A 253 -0.99 -18.46 -10.71
C GLU A 253 0.23 -17.62 -10.32
N SER A 254 0.89 -16.97 -11.29
CA SER A 254 2.06 -16.11 -11.07
C SER A 254 1.82 -14.99 -10.07
N SER A 255 0.61 -14.42 -10.08
CA SER A 255 0.23 -13.31 -9.19
C SER A 255 0.21 -13.73 -7.71
N MET A 256 -0.06 -15.01 -7.43
CA MET A 256 -0.16 -15.56 -6.07
C MET A 256 1.14 -16.21 -5.61
N THR A 257 1.77 -16.99 -6.48
CA THR A 257 2.92 -17.84 -6.13
C THR A 257 4.27 -17.19 -6.43
N GLY A 258 4.30 -16.15 -7.27
CA GLY A 258 5.51 -15.55 -7.79
C GLY A 258 6.24 -16.41 -8.84
N GLU A 259 5.76 -17.61 -9.12
CA GLU A 259 6.29 -18.50 -10.17
C GLU A 259 5.37 -18.43 -11.40
N SER A 260 5.93 -18.12 -12.57
CA SER A 260 5.18 -18.11 -13.84
C SER A 260 4.81 -19.53 -14.28
N LYS A 261 3.80 -20.11 -13.63
CA LYS A 261 3.28 -21.44 -13.93
C LYS A 261 1.79 -21.36 -14.26
N ILE A 262 1.48 -21.71 -15.50
CA ILE A 262 0.12 -21.89 -15.97
C ILE A 262 -0.36 -23.28 -15.55
N ILE A 263 -1.51 -23.35 -14.86
CA ILE A 263 -2.11 -24.59 -14.38
C ILE A 263 -3.46 -24.79 -15.05
N THR A 264 -3.64 -25.93 -15.71
CA THR A 264 -4.93 -26.36 -16.25
C THR A 264 -5.83 -26.83 -15.12
N LYS A 265 -7.04 -26.28 -15.07
CA LYS A 265 -8.07 -26.56 -14.07
C LYS A 265 -9.10 -27.50 -14.66
N ASP A 266 -9.22 -28.65 -14.04
CA ASP A 266 -10.16 -29.74 -14.38
C ASP A 266 -10.79 -30.27 -13.08
N ASP A 267 -11.64 -31.29 -13.17
CA ASP A 267 -12.24 -31.98 -12.01
C ASP A 267 -11.20 -32.48 -10.98
N LYS A 268 -9.96 -32.74 -11.41
CA LYS A 268 -8.85 -33.14 -10.53
C LYS A 268 -8.24 -31.97 -9.76
N TYR A 269 -8.30 -30.76 -10.31
CA TYR A 269 -7.75 -29.53 -9.73
C TYR A 269 -8.77 -28.40 -9.87
N PRO A 270 -9.91 -28.50 -9.16
CA PRO A 270 -11.04 -27.61 -9.40
C PRO A 270 -10.90 -26.28 -8.65
N PHE A 271 -9.90 -26.11 -7.77
CA PHE A 271 -9.75 -24.90 -6.95
C PHE A 271 -9.20 -23.72 -7.73
N LEU A 272 -9.83 -22.57 -7.55
CA LEU A 272 -9.55 -21.30 -8.19
C LEU A 272 -9.20 -20.27 -7.12
N MET A 273 -8.11 -19.55 -7.32
CA MET A 273 -7.60 -18.56 -6.37
C MET A 273 -7.89 -17.15 -6.89
N SER A 274 -8.40 -16.30 -6.01
CA SER A 274 -8.63 -14.89 -6.23
C SER A 274 -7.33 -14.20 -6.66
N GLY A 275 -7.42 -13.27 -7.61
CA GLY A 275 -6.28 -12.50 -8.08
C GLY A 275 -5.52 -13.13 -9.25
N CYS A 276 -5.65 -14.44 -9.47
CA CYS A 276 -5.09 -15.12 -10.64
C CYS A 276 -5.80 -14.70 -11.94
N MET A 277 -5.12 -14.85 -13.08
CA MET A 277 -5.63 -14.45 -14.39
C MET A 277 -5.92 -15.68 -15.25
N VAL A 278 -7.03 -15.66 -15.98
CA VAL A 278 -7.37 -16.73 -16.94
C VAL A 278 -6.47 -16.57 -18.18
N ALA A 279 -5.56 -17.53 -18.36
CA ALA A 279 -4.60 -17.54 -19.45
C ALA A 279 -5.19 -18.11 -20.75
N ASP A 280 -6.02 -19.15 -20.63
CA ASP A 280 -6.66 -19.81 -21.79
C ASP A 280 -7.96 -20.51 -21.38
N GLY A 281 -8.81 -20.79 -22.37
CA GLY A 281 -10.07 -21.50 -22.21
C GLY A 281 -11.20 -20.68 -21.57
N TYR A 282 -12.27 -21.36 -21.19
CA TYR A 282 -13.41 -20.76 -20.50
C TYR A 282 -13.95 -21.72 -19.45
N GLY A 283 -14.56 -21.16 -18.42
CA GLY A 283 -15.12 -21.95 -17.33
C GLY A 283 -16.21 -21.22 -16.57
N THR A 284 -16.84 -21.95 -15.66
CA THR A 284 -17.83 -21.44 -14.72
C THR A 284 -17.36 -21.85 -13.33
N MET A 285 -17.28 -20.88 -12.43
CA MET A 285 -16.85 -21.11 -11.06
C MET A 285 -17.97 -20.83 -10.07
N LEU A 286 -17.93 -21.54 -8.95
CA LEU A 286 -18.73 -21.27 -7.76
C LEU A 286 -17.85 -20.55 -6.74
N ALA A 287 -18.23 -19.34 -6.33
CA ALA A 287 -17.51 -18.59 -5.30
C ALA A 287 -17.68 -19.28 -3.93
N THR A 288 -16.58 -19.61 -3.26
CA THR A 288 -16.59 -20.27 -1.93
C THR A 288 -16.18 -19.32 -0.82
N SER A 289 -15.25 -18.41 -1.07
CA SER A 289 -14.77 -17.42 -0.10
C SER A 289 -14.59 -16.06 -0.76
N VAL A 290 -14.88 -14.98 -0.03
CA VAL A 290 -14.77 -13.60 -0.52
C VAL A 290 -14.02 -12.70 0.47
N GLY A 291 -13.46 -11.60 -0.03
CA GLY A 291 -12.84 -10.57 0.81
C GLY A 291 -11.63 -11.09 1.57
N THR A 292 -11.55 -10.80 2.87
CA THR A 292 -10.44 -11.24 3.74
C THR A 292 -10.36 -12.75 3.95
N ASN A 293 -11.42 -13.49 3.59
CA ASN A 293 -11.46 -14.94 3.71
C ASN A 293 -10.84 -15.65 2.49
N THR A 294 -10.37 -14.91 1.48
CA THR A 294 -9.60 -15.46 0.36
C THR A 294 -8.11 -15.45 0.65
N GLU A 295 -7.33 -16.31 -0.02
CA GLU A 295 -5.87 -16.32 0.08
C GLU A 295 -5.27 -14.95 -0.30
N TRP A 296 -5.74 -14.38 -1.41
CA TRP A 296 -5.30 -13.06 -1.84
C TRP A 296 -5.72 -11.95 -0.88
N GLY A 297 -6.94 -12.02 -0.35
CA GLY A 297 -7.45 -11.04 0.61
C GLY A 297 -6.68 -11.02 1.92
N SER A 298 -6.27 -12.20 2.41
CA SER A 298 -5.41 -12.33 3.61
C SER A 298 -3.99 -11.81 3.36
N LEU A 299 -3.42 -12.06 2.18
CA LEU A 299 -2.14 -11.48 1.78
C LEU A 299 -2.22 -9.96 1.68
N MET A 300 -3.25 -9.44 1.01
CA MET A 300 -3.45 -8.01 0.83
C MET A 300 -3.73 -7.29 2.16
N SER A 301 -4.43 -7.91 3.11
CA SER A 301 -4.61 -7.33 4.45
C SER A 301 -3.29 -7.22 5.21
N SER A 302 -2.44 -8.24 5.11
CA SER A 302 -1.11 -8.23 5.76
C SER A 302 -0.18 -7.18 5.16
N ILE A 303 -0.17 -7.04 3.83
CA ILE A 303 0.63 -6.02 3.12
C ILE A 303 0.07 -4.60 3.39
N SER A 304 -1.25 -4.48 3.53
CA SER A 304 -1.88 -3.17 3.76
C SER A 304 -1.50 -2.54 5.09
N GLU A 305 -1.11 -3.34 6.09
CA GLU A 305 -0.57 -2.86 7.36
C GLU A 305 0.84 -2.27 7.21
N ASP A 306 1.64 -2.74 6.25
CA ASP A 306 3.06 -2.41 6.05
C ASP A 306 3.36 -1.37 4.95
N ASN A 307 2.35 -0.71 4.37
CA ASN A 307 2.49 0.25 3.25
C ASN A 307 3.21 1.59 3.59
N SER A 308 4.09 1.64 4.59
CA SER A 308 4.98 2.78 4.85
C SER A 308 6.38 2.61 4.28
N GLU A 309 6.59 1.73 3.30
CA GLU A 309 7.88 1.63 2.61
C GLU A 309 8.13 2.88 1.76
N GLU A 310 9.14 3.66 2.17
CA GLU A 310 9.61 4.83 1.45
C GLU A 310 10.22 4.43 0.09
N THR A 311 10.04 5.26 -0.93
CA THR A 311 10.57 4.96 -2.28
C THR A 311 12.10 5.06 -2.33
N PRO A 312 12.80 4.30 -3.20
CA PRO A 312 14.25 4.36 -3.30
C PRO A 312 14.79 5.77 -3.66
N LEU A 313 14.07 6.57 -4.46
CA LEU A 313 14.40 7.98 -4.71
C LEU A 313 14.28 8.80 -3.43
N GLN A 314 13.19 8.61 -2.68
CA GLN A 314 12.97 9.33 -1.44
C GLN A 314 14.09 9.04 -0.44
N VAL A 315 14.55 7.79 -0.34
CA VAL A 315 15.69 7.45 0.52
C VAL A 315 16.97 8.16 0.06
N ARG A 316 17.25 8.19 -1.25
CA ARG A 316 18.44 8.87 -1.80
C ARG A 316 18.36 10.40 -1.67
N LEU A 317 17.21 10.99 -1.98
CA LEU A 317 16.95 12.42 -1.82
C LEU A 317 16.97 12.84 -0.37
N ASN A 318 16.42 12.03 0.54
CA ASN A 318 16.50 12.27 1.98
C ASN A 318 17.96 12.23 2.45
N GLY A 319 18.77 11.30 1.90
CA GLY A 319 20.23 11.32 2.09
C GLY A 319 20.87 12.64 1.65
N VAL A 320 20.60 13.10 0.43
CA VAL A 320 21.12 14.39 -0.09
C VAL A 320 20.62 15.58 0.72
N ALA A 321 19.34 15.63 1.05
CA ALA A 321 18.73 16.67 1.88
C ALA A 321 19.34 16.70 3.28
N THR A 322 19.64 15.54 3.86
CA THR A 322 20.34 15.45 5.16
C THR A 322 21.75 16.01 5.07
N PHE A 323 22.51 15.72 4.00
CA PHE A 323 23.85 16.29 3.81
C PHE A 323 23.81 17.81 3.62
N ILE A 324 22.88 18.32 2.82
CA ILE A 324 22.67 19.76 2.64
C ILE A 324 22.25 20.41 3.97
N GLY A 325 21.36 19.78 4.72
CA GLY A 325 20.91 20.23 6.03
C GLY A 325 22.05 20.34 7.05
N ILE A 326 22.95 19.35 7.10
CA ILE A 326 24.16 19.40 7.95
C ILE A 326 25.08 20.55 7.51
N GLY A 327 25.28 20.74 6.20
CA GLY A 327 26.07 21.85 5.67
C GLY A 327 25.49 23.21 6.04
N ALA A 328 24.18 23.41 5.86
CA ALA A 328 23.47 24.63 6.23
C ALA A 328 23.54 24.91 7.74
N LEU A 329 23.40 23.87 8.57
CA LEU A 329 23.56 23.97 10.02
C LEU A 329 24.96 24.44 10.42
N MET A 330 26.01 23.88 9.81
CA MET A 330 27.40 24.27 10.08
C MET A 330 27.65 25.75 9.73
N VAL A 331 27.16 26.20 8.57
CA VAL A 331 27.26 27.61 8.16
C VAL A 331 26.48 28.52 9.12
N ALA A 332 25.26 28.14 9.52
CA ALA A 332 24.46 28.91 10.47
C ALA A 332 25.15 29.05 11.83
N VAL A 333 25.79 27.99 12.34
CA VAL A 333 26.58 28.03 13.59
C VAL A 333 27.79 28.94 13.45
N ILE A 334 28.50 28.89 12.32
CA ILE A 334 29.65 29.79 12.07
C ILE A 334 29.20 31.25 12.02
N VAL A 335 28.11 31.56 11.32
CA VAL A 335 27.53 32.91 11.26
C VAL A 335 27.11 33.37 12.66
N LEU A 336 26.48 32.50 13.46
CA LEU A 336 26.11 32.80 14.85
C LEU A 336 27.35 33.14 15.70
N ILE A 337 28.43 32.37 15.59
CA ILE A 337 29.69 32.63 16.31
C ILE A 337 30.29 33.98 15.87
N ILE A 338 30.29 34.29 14.58
CA ILE A 338 30.82 35.56 14.06
C ILE A 338 29.97 36.73 14.57
N LEU A 339 28.64 36.61 14.57
CA LEU A 339 27.73 37.64 15.06
C LEU A 339 27.87 37.83 16.57
N LEU A 340 28.01 36.75 17.35
CA LEU A 340 28.30 36.82 18.79
C LEU A 340 29.66 37.47 19.06
N ALA A 341 30.71 37.11 18.32
CA ALA A 341 32.02 37.73 18.46
C ALA A 341 31.97 39.23 18.14
N ARG A 342 31.29 39.63 17.05
CA ARG A 342 31.06 41.05 16.72
C ARG A 342 30.19 41.78 17.75
N PHE A 343 29.25 41.08 18.37
CA PHE A 343 28.44 41.60 19.47
C PHE A 343 29.31 41.91 20.70
N PHE A 344 30.07 40.93 21.20
CA PHE A 344 30.94 41.14 22.37
C PHE A 344 32.11 42.08 22.13
N THR A 345 32.62 42.19 20.89
CA THR A 345 33.70 43.13 20.53
C THR A 345 33.18 44.57 20.33
N GLY A 346 31.87 44.81 20.40
CA GLY A 346 31.29 46.16 20.31
C GLY A 346 31.33 46.78 18.90
N HIS A 347 31.52 45.98 17.86
CA HIS A 347 31.53 46.43 16.46
C HIS A 347 30.16 46.34 15.77
N THR A 348 29.14 45.85 16.48
CA THR A 348 27.74 45.83 16.03
C THR A 348 27.11 47.19 16.25
N LYS A 349 26.72 47.85 15.16
CA LYS A 349 26.01 49.12 15.18
C LYS A 349 24.55 48.86 14.84
N ASP A 350 23.65 49.43 15.62
CA ASP A 350 22.20 49.44 15.36
C ASP A 350 21.89 50.31 14.12
N GLU A 351 20.63 50.31 13.64
CA GLU A 351 20.17 51.11 12.49
C GLU A 351 20.41 52.62 12.67
N ASP A 352 20.54 53.08 13.92
CA ASP A 352 20.89 54.44 14.32
C ASP A 352 22.41 54.70 14.49
N GLY A 353 23.26 53.73 14.14
CA GLY A 353 24.73 53.86 14.17
C GLY A 353 25.38 53.77 15.56
N LYS A 354 24.60 53.49 16.61
CA LYS A 354 25.08 53.28 18.00
C LYS A 354 25.52 51.85 18.23
N VAL A 355 26.56 51.66 19.05
CA VAL A 355 27.05 50.32 19.40
C VAL A 355 26.07 49.60 20.32
N GLU A 356 25.60 48.41 19.94
CA GLU A 356 24.58 47.64 20.68
C GLU A 356 25.13 47.05 22.00
N PHE A 357 26.44 46.88 22.10
CA PHE A 357 27.10 46.32 23.29
C PHE A 357 28.34 47.13 23.67
N VAL A 358 28.35 47.64 24.90
CA VAL A 358 29.50 48.29 25.54
C VAL A 358 29.83 47.53 26.81
N ALA A 359 31.01 46.88 26.83
CA ALA A 359 31.46 46.10 27.97
C ALA A 359 31.45 46.94 29.27
N GLY A 360 30.62 46.55 30.23
CA GLY A 360 30.51 47.18 31.55
C GLY A 360 29.33 48.14 31.77
N GLN A 361 28.55 48.51 30.73
CA GLN A 361 27.36 49.36 30.88
C GLN A 361 26.04 48.71 30.46
N THR A 362 26.09 47.60 29.70
CA THR A 362 24.89 46.88 29.26
C THR A 362 24.34 45.98 30.36
N ASN A 363 23.03 46.06 30.59
CA ASN A 363 22.33 45.15 31.50
C ASN A 363 22.30 43.75 30.87
N VAL A 364 22.40 42.71 31.70
CA VAL A 364 22.29 41.30 31.30
C VAL A 364 20.99 41.06 30.51
N GLY A 365 19.91 41.76 30.87
CA GLY A 365 18.63 41.68 30.15
C GLY A 365 18.65 42.20 28.71
N ASP A 366 19.48 43.22 28.42
CA ASP A 366 19.62 43.81 27.09
C ASP A 366 20.60 43.00 26.23
N ALA A 367 21.64 42.45 26.86
CA ALA A 367 22.56 41.51 26.20
C ALA A 367 21.82 40.24 25.72
N VAL A 368 20.93 39.68 26.55
CA VAL A 368 20.09 38.54 26.18
C VAL A 368 19.16 38.90 25.01
N ASN A 369 18.55 40.09 25.03
CA ASN A 369 17.69 40.56 23.94
C ASN A 369 18.45 40.68 22.60
N GLY A 370 19.67 41.23 22.61
CA GLY A 370 20.53 41.32 21.42
C GLY A 370 20.87 39.95 20.83
N VAL A 371 21.22 38.99 21.69
CA VAL A 371 21.49 37.59 21.26
C VAL A 371 20.26 36.94 20.63
N PHE A 372 19.07 37.17 21.19
CA PHE A 372 17.83 36.66 20.61
C PHE A 372 17.47 37.32 19.27
N LYS A 373 17.69 38.64 19.11
CA LYS A 373 17.50 39.32 17.82
C LYS A 373 18.41 38.75 16.73
N ILE A 374 19.67 38.48 17.07
CA ILE A 374 20.64 37.83 16.19
C ILE A 374 20.18 36.42 15.81
N PHE A 375 19.68 35.66 16.79
CA PHE A 375 19.15 34.32 16.56
C PHE A 375 17.96 34.33 15.58
N ILE A 376 17.00 35.24 15.77
CA ILE A 376 15.86 35.40 14.86
C ILE A 376 16.32 35.77 13.44
N LYS A 377 17.28 36.70 13.29
CA LYS A 377 17.84 37.05 11.97
C LYS A 377 18.47 35.86 11.24
N VAL A 378 19.20 35.01 11.96
CA VAL A 378 19.82 33.80 11.38
C VAL A 378 18.74 32.79 10.97
N VAL A 379 17.71 32.60 11.79
CA VAL A 379 16.60 31.70 11.50
C VAL A 379 15.84 32.14 10.25
N THR A 380 15.54 33.44 10.10
CA THR A 380 14.87 33.97 8.91
C THR A 380 15.74 33.80 7.65
N PHE A 381 17.04 34.08 7.74
CA PHE A 381 17.97 33.88 6.61
C PHE A 381 18.04 32.42 6.16
N VAL A 382 18.02 31.47 7.09
CA VAL A 382 18.00 30.02 6.78
C VAL A 382 16.67 29.60 6.17
N GLY A 383 15.55 30.19 6.62
CA GLY A 383 14.23 29.97 6.03
C GLY A 383 14.15 30.44 4.58
N ASP A 384 14.60 31.66 4.30
CA ASP A 384 14.61 32.23 2.94
C ASP A 384 15.55 31.47 1.98
N ALA A 385 16.62 30.86 2.51
CA ALA A 385 17.55 30.04 1.72
C ALA A 385 17.05 28.61 1.47
N ALA A 386 16.07 28.13 2.25
CA ALA A 386 15.47 26.80 2.11
C ALA A 386 14.39 26.75 1.01
N ASP A 387 13.86 27.89 0.57
CA ASP A 387 12.84 28.03 -0.48
C ASP A 387 13.40 27.89 -1.92
N GLY A 388 14.40 27.03 -2.09
CA GLY A 388 15.01 26.75 -3.37
C GLY A 388 15.13 25.26 -3.59
N VAL A 389 14.03 24.60 -3.99
CA VAL A 389 13.92 23.48 -4.95
C VAL A 389 12.49 22.91 -4.85
N ILE A 390 11.99 22.33 -5.96
CA ILE A 390 10.75 21.53 -6.16
C ILE A 390 9.59 22.33 -6.80
N GLN A 391 8.92 21.95 -7.90
CA GLN A 391 9.03 20.88 -8.91
C GLN A 391 8.22 21.33 -10.15
N ILE A 392 8.66 20.96 -11.36
CA ILE A 392 7.84 20.95 -12.58
C ILE A 392 7.85 19.52 -13.07
N PHE A 393 6.76 18.77 -12.98
CA PHE A 393 6.40 17.74 -13.97
C PHE A 393 4.92 17.37 -13.81
N SER A 394 4.14 17.68 -14.83
CA SER A 394 2.75 17.27 -15.00
C SER A 394 2.72 15.91 -15.70
N VAL A 395 2.85 14.82 -14.94
CA VAL A 395 2.53 13.46 -15.42
C VAL A 395 1.76 12.74 -14.32
N VAL A 396 0.59 12.19 -14.67
CA VAL A 396 -0.24 11.40 -13.75
C VAL A 396 0.34 9.99 -13.68
N VAL A 397 0.99 9.65 -12.57
CA VAL A 397 1.60 8.33 -12.34
C VAL A 397 0.91 7.68 -11.14
N ARG A 398 0.46 6.42 -11.28
CA ARG A 398 -0.27 5.68 -10.23
C ARG A 398 0.56 5.45 -8.95
N ARG A 399 1.88 5.41 -9.06
CA ARG A 399 2.83 5.41 -7.93
C ARG A 399 4.07 6.20 -8.35
N LEU A 400 4.48 7.21 -7.59
CA LEU A 400 5.70 7.98 -7.91
C LEU A 400 6.95 7.08 -7.98
N SER A 401 6.99 5.97 -7.24
CA SER A 401 8.06 4.95 -7.31
C SER A 401 8.23 4.32 -8.70
N THR A 402 7.14 4.13 -9.44
CA THR A 402 7.20 3.52 -10.78
C THR A 402 7.84 4.45 -11.80
N CYS A 403 7.73 5.77 -11.62
CA CYS A 403 8.37 6.73 -12.52
C CYS A 403 9.89 6.77 -12.37
N GLU A 404 10.40 6.64 -11.15
CA GLU A 404 11.84 6.49 -10.91
C GLU A 404 12.36 5.18 -11.49
N ILE A 405 11.69 4.06 -11.19
CA ILE A 405 12.09 2.74 -11.67
C ILE A 405 12.06 2.71 -13.21
N MET A 406 11.08 3.35 -13.84
CA MET A 406 11.01 3.50 -15.30
C MET A 406 12.15 4.35 -15.88
N GLY A 407 12.62 5.38 -15.15
CA GLY A 407 13.81 6.14 -15.52
C GLY A 407 15.10 5.31 -15.54
N SER A 408 15.14 4.24 -14.73
CA SER A 408 16.23 3.25 -14.70
C SER A 408 16.01 2.02 -15.58
N ALA A 409 14.89 1.95 -16.32
CA ALA A 409 14.57 0.79 -17.13
C ALA A 409 15.56 0.67 -18.31
N THR A 410 16.36 -0.39 -18.31
CA THR A 410 17.28 -0.72 -19.41
C THR A 410 16.62 -1.60 -20.47
N THR A 411 15.46 -2.21 -20.17
CA THR A 411 14.73 -3.09 -21.07
C THR A 411 13.24 -2.82 -20.91
N ILE A 412 12.58 -2.50 -22.03
CA ILE A 412 11.13 -2.33 -22.11
C ILE A 412 10.58 -3.50 -22.91
N CYS A 413 9.91 -4.43 -22.23
CA CYS A 413 9.16 -5.49 -22.89
C CYS A 413 7.76 -4.94 -23.19
N SER A 414 7.50 -4.61 -24.46
CA SER A 414 6.18 -4.16 -24.90
C SER A 414 5.47 -5.26 -25.68
N ASP A 415 4.17 -5.42 -25.42
CA ASP A 415 3.33 -6.24 -26.30
C ASP A 415 3.18 -5.54 -27.66
N LYS A 416 3.07 -6.33 -28.74
CA LYS A 416 2.93 -5.83 -30.11
C LYS A 416 1.50 -5.40 -30.39
N THR A 417 0.53 -6.18 -29.95
CA THR A 417 -0.87 -6.00 -30.33
C THR A 417 -1.51 -4.99 -29.37
N GLY A 418 -2.13 -3.93 -29.90
CA GLY A 418 -2.82 -2.92 -29.08
C GLY A 418 -1.92 -1.92 -28.34
N THR A 419 -0.61 -2.17 -28.22
CA THR A 419 0.37 -1.23 -27.63
C THR A 419 1.24 -0.56 -28.71
N LEU A 420 1.94 -1.35 -29.54
CA LEU A 420 2.74 -0.82 -30.66
C LEU A 420 1.94 -0.70 -31.96
N THR A 421 0.85 -1.45 -32.09
CA THR A 421 -0.02 -1.44 -33.26
C THR A 421 -1.39 -0.92 -32.86
N LEU A 422 -2.03 -0.13 -33.74
CA LEU A 422 -3.31 0.54 -33.48
C LEU A 422 -4.53 -0.41 -33.35
N ASN A 423 -4.32 -1.72 -33.20
CA ASN A 423 -5.35 -2.77 -33.22
C ASN A 423 -6.42 -2.57 -34.33
N LEU A 424 -5.98 -1.96 -35.43
CA LEU A 424 -6.78 -1.65 -36.60
C LEU A 424 -6.11 -2.35 -37.76
N VAL A 425 -6.74 -3.42 -38.23
CA VAL A 425 -6.27 -4.14 -39.41
C VAL A 425 -6.66 -3.31 -40.64
N LYS A 426 -5.68 -2.60 -41.21
CA LYS A 426 -5.82 -2.00 -42.54
C LYS A 426 -5.28 -2.98 -43.57
N TYR A 427 -6.17 -3.48 -44.43
CA TYR A 427 -5.77 -4.28 -45.58
C TYR A 427 -5.11 -3.36 -46.61
N LEU A 428 -3.81 -3.52 -46.81
CA LEU A 428 -3.09 -2.88 -47.91
C LEU A 428 -3.19 -3.79 -49.14
N THR A 429 -4.18 -3.55 -49.99
CA THR A 429 -4.29 -4.26 -51.28
C THR A 429 -3.23 -3.70 -52.24
N ILE A 430 -2.14 -4.43 -52.42
CA ILE A 430 -1.11 -4.11 -53.42
C ILE A 430 -1.56 -4.72 -54.76
N PHE A 431 -2.05 -3.89 -55.68
CA PHE A 431 -2.28 -4.31 -57.06
C PHE A 431 -0.95 -4.29 -57.82
N TRP A 432 -0.43 -5.47 -58.16
CA TRP A 432 0.63 -5.60 -59.15
C TRP A 432 0.00 -5.58 -60.54
N SER A 433 0.09 -4.44 -61.23
CA SER A 433 -0.21 -4.37 -62.66
C SER A 433 1.04 -4.78 -63.42
N PHE A 434 1.08 -6.00 -63.94
CA PHE A 434 2.10 -6.40 -64.91
C PHE A 434 1.78 -5.72 -66.25
N PRO A 435 2.73 -5.02 -66.90
CA PRO A 435 2.51 -4.53 -68.25
C PRO A 435 2.46 -5.71 -69.22
N ASP A 436 1.37 -5.82 -69.98
CA ASP A 436 1.26 -6.74 -71.11
C ASP A 436 2.26 -6.33 -72.21
N HIS A 437 3.40 -7.00 -72.26
CA HIS A 437 4.25 -7.05 -73.46
C HIS A 437 4.50 -8.51 -73.84
N VAL A 438 3.63 -9.04 -74.71
CA VAL A 438 3.82 -9.29 -76.16
C VAL A 438 4.55 -10.62 -76.41
N PHE A 439 3.88 -11.45 -77.21
CA PHE A 439 4.29 -12.70 -77.87
C PHE A 439 5.78 -12.90 -78.14
#